data_AF-A0A2A4FU25-F1
#
_entry.id   AF-A0A2A4FU25-F1
#
_cell.length_a   1.000
_cell.length_b   1.000
_cell.length_c   1.000
_cell.angle_alpha   90.00
_cell.angle_beta   90.00
_cell.angle_gamma   90.00
#
_symmetry.space_group_name_H-M   'P 1'
#
loop_
_entity.id
_entity.type
_entity.pdbx_description
1 polymer ?
#
loop_
_entity_poly.entity_id
_entity_poly.type
_entity_poly.pdbx_seq_one_letter_code
_entity_poly.pdbx_strand_id
1 'polypeptide(L)'
;MPEKQSLYWDSCMFYEVLGNEQVEQTKKAAVDEILTANKAAENLIVTSVITHLEVLPSKLSEKGADDEEDYLALFDAEHFLGCSDILGIYADGGF
;
A
#
# COMPACT_ATOMS: atom_id res chain seq x y z
N MET A 1 -9.69 -21.96 -3.25
CA MET A 1 -8.96 -21.24 -2.21
C MET A 1 -9.84 -20.07 -1.80
N PRO A 2 -10.00 -19.74 -0.52
CA PRO A 2 -10.75 -18.54 -0.15
C PRO A 2 -10.14 -17.34 -0.86
N GLU A 3 -10.99 -16.49 -1.41
CA GLU A 3 -10.57 -15.28 -2.11
C GLU A 3 -9.86 -14.38 -1.10
N LYS A 4 -8.61 -14.00 -1.38
CA LYS A 4 -7.84 -13.13 -0.48
C LYS A 4 -8.45 -11.73 -0.54
N GLN A 5 -8.57 -11.07 0.61
CA GLN A 5 -9.03 -9.70 0.66
C GLN A 5 -8.00 -8.77 -0.01
N SER A 6 -8.42 -8.08 -1.07
CA SER A 6 -7.61 -7.04 -1.72
C SER A 6 -7.86 -5.68 -1.08
N LEU A 7 -6.79 -4.99 -0.69
CA LEU A 7 -6.80 -3.69 -0.04
C LEU A 7 -6.10 -2.68 -0.94
N TYR A 8 -6.82 -1.63 -1.36
CA TYR A 8 -6.22 -0.55 -2.11
C TYR A 8 -5.50 0.44 -1.17
N TRP A 9 -4.23 0.72 -1.44
CA TRP A 9 -3.46 1.76 -0.76
C TRP A 9 -3.25 2.98 -1.64
N ASP A 10 -3.61 4.13 -1.11
CA ASP A 10 -3.32 5.44 -1.72
C ASP A 10 -1.97 5.98 -1.21
N SER A 11 -1.46 7.04 -1.83
CA SER A 11 -0.14 7.63 -1.56
C SER A 11 0.05 8.01 -0.08
N CYS A 12 -1.01 8.46 0.58
CA CYS A 12 -0.99 8.81 2.00
C CYS A 12 -0.62 7.65 2.93
N MET A 13 -1.03 6.42 2.59
CA MET A 13 -0.69 5.24 3.41
C MET A 13 0.81 4.94 3.35
N PHE A 14 1.46 5.17 2.22
CA PHE A 14 2.90 5.00 2.09
C PHE A 14 3.67 6.07 2.86
N TYR A 15 3.26 7.33 2.81
CA TYR A 15 3.88 8.38 3.62
C TYR A 15 3.71 8.13 5.12
N GLU A 16 2.59 7.54 5.52
CA GLU A 16 2.33 7.19 6.92
C GLU A 16 3.20 6.04 7.42
N VAL A 17 3.40 5.02 6.58
CA VAL A 17 4.16 3.80 6.92
C VAL A 17 5.66 4.01 6.80
N LEU A 18 6.10 4.72 5.76
CA LEU A 18 7.51 4.86 5.39
C LEU A 18 8.09 6.22 5.78
N GLY A 19 7.24 7.25 5.92
CA GLY A 19 7.67 8.57 6.36
C GLY A 19 7.74 8.67 7.88
N ASN A 20 8.45 9.70 8.37
CA ASN A 20 8.54 10.03 9.80
C ASN A 20 7.32 10.85 10.29
N GLU A 21 6.12 10.59 9.75
CA GLU A 21 4.92 11.32 10.16
C GLU A 21 4.47 10.90 11.57
N GLN A 22 4.00 11.87 12.37
CA GLN A 22 3.41 11.55 13.67
C GLN A 22 2.00 11.00 13.47
N VAL A 23 1.88 9.68 13.57
CA VAL A 23 0.62 8.94 13.47
C VAL A 23 0.06 8.64 14.86
N GLU A 24 -1.26 8.68 15.01
CA GLU A 24 -1.91 8.20 16.23
C GLU A 24 -1.60 6.71 16.46
N GLN A 25 -1.32 6.31 17.71
CA GLN A 25 -0.90 4.94 18.04
C GLN A 25 -1.93 3.89 17.66
N THR A 26 -3.22 4.22 17.77
CA THR A 26 -4.34 3.35 17.39
C THR A 26 -4.35 3.06 15.89
N LYS A 27 -4.10 4.07 15.07
CA LYS A 27 -4.00 3.95 13.61
C LYS A 27 -2.76 3.14 13.22
N LYS A 28 -1.62 3.42 13.85
CA LYS A 28 -0.38 2.66 13.62
C LYS A 28 -0.57 1.16 13.89
N ALA A 29 -1.21 0.81 15.02
CA ALA A 29 -1.48 -0.58 15.35
C ALA A 29 -2.36 -1.29 14.30
N ALA A 30 -3.40 -0.62 13.80
CA ALA A 30 -4.25 -1.17 12.75
C ALA A 30 -3.51 -1.37 11.42
N VAL A 31 -2.60 -0.46 11.07
CA VAL A 31 -1.76 -0.57 9.87
C VAL A 31 -0.73 -1.71 10.02
N ASP A 32 -0.14 -1.86 11.21
CA ASP A 32 0.79 -2.95 11.52
C ASP A 32 0.10 -4.33 11.43
N GLU A 33 -1.17 -4.43 11.81
CA GLU A 33 -1.99 -5.64 11.64
C GLU A 33 -2.19 -5.98 10.15
N ILE A 34 -2.53 -4.98 9.32
CA ILE A 34 -2.69 -5.16 7.87
C ILE A 34 -1.38 -5.62 7.22
N LEU A 35 -0.26 -5.01 7.59
CA LEU A 35 1.08 -5.38 7.11
C LEU A 35 1.49 -6.78 7.54
N THR A 36 1.15 -7.17 8.77
CA THR A 36 1.40 -8.52 9.28
C THR A 36 0.61 -9.56 8.51
N ALA A 37 -0.67 -9.31 8.26
CA ALA A 37 -1.52 -10.17 7.43
C ALA A 37 -1.03 -10.21 5.96
N ASN A 38 -0.48 -9.12 5.44
CA ASN A 38 0.12 -9.09 4.11
C ASN A 38 1.36 -9.98 4.01
N LYS A 39 2.27 -9.89 4.99
CA LYS A 39 3.46 -10.76 5.10
C LYS A 39 3.10 -12.24 5.25
N ALA A 40 1.99 -12.54 5.92
CA ALA A 40 1.44 -13.89 6.03
C ALA A 40 0.67 -14.35 4.77
N ALA A 41 0.57 -13.49 3.75
CA ALA A 41 -0.18 -13.69 2.52
C ALA A 41 -1.69 -13.96 2.76
N GLU A 42 -2.24 -13.43 3.85
CA GLU A 42 -3.66 -13.50 4.25
C GLU A 42 -4.50 -12.39 3.59
N ASN A 43 -3.86 -11.28 3.22
CA ASN A 43 -4.44 -10.23 2.39
C ASN A 43 -3.52 -9.89 1.21
N LEU A 44 -4.00 -9.02 0.33
CA LEU A 44 -3.25 -8.48 -0.80
C LEU A 44 -3.34 -6.95 -0.79
N ILE A 45 -2.21 -6.26 -0.63
CA ILE A 45 -2.16 -4.81 -0.79
C ILE A 45 -1.90 -4.51 -2.28
N VAL A 46 -2.73 -3.64 -2.86
CA VAL A 46 -2.62 -3.20 -4.26
C VAL A 46 -2.61 -1.68 -4.30
N THR A 47 -1.98 -1.11 -5.33
CA THR A 47 -2.00 0.34 -5.57
C THR A 47 -2.05 0.64 -7.07
N SER A 48 -2.31 1.89 -7.41
CA SER A 48 -2.25 2.32 -8.81
C SER A 48 -0.80 2.61 -9.23
N VAL A 49 -0.52 2.43 -10.52
CA VAL A 49 0.77 2.84 -11.11
C VAL A 49 1.04 4.34 -10.89
N ILE A 50 -0.02 5.16 -10.87
CA ILE A 50 0.10 6.60 -10.62
C ILE A 50 0.57 6.84 -9.20
N THR A 51 -0.07 6.21 -8.21
CA THR A 51 0.31 6.27 -6.80
C THR A 51 1.76 5.80 -6.64
N HIS A 52 2.15 4.70 -7.26
CA HIS A 52 3.54 4.22 -7.24
C HIS A 52 4.55 5.26 -7.76
N LEU A 53 4.20 6.05 -8.79
CA LEU A 53 5.02 7.15 -9.30
C LEU A 53 5.01 8.39 -8.38
N GLU A 54 3.97 8.57 -7.57
CA GLU A 54 3.88 9.62 -6.56
C GLU A 54 4.75 9.32 -5.34
N VAL A 55 4.81 8.06 -4.92
CA VAL A 55 5.56 7.61 -3.73
C VAL A 55 6.90 6.97 -4.09
N LEU A 56 7.48 7.34 -5.23
CA LEU A 56 8.81 6.86 -5.63
C LEU A 56 9.81 7.12 -4.49
N PRO A 57 10.74 6.18 -4.24
CA PRO A 57 11.80 6.32 -3.24
C PRO A 57 12.55 7.67 -3.32
N SER A 58 12.76 8.18 -4.53
CA SER A 58 13.35 9.50 -4.77
C SER A 58 12.55 10.67 -4.18
N LYS A 59 11.22 10.58 -4.10
CA LYS A 59 10.33 11.57 -3.45
C LYS A 59 10.13 11.29 -1.96
N LEU A 60 10.28 10.04 -1.53
CA LEU A 60 10.26 9.65 -0.12
C LEU A 60 11.52 10.12 0.63
N SER A 61 12.66 10.27 -0.07
CA SER A 61 13.86 10.87 0.49
C SER A 61 13.63 12.30 1.02
N GLU A 62 12.75 13.08 0.36
CA GLU A 62 12.34 14.42 0.82
C GLU A 62 11.45 14.37 2.09
N LYS A 63 10.94 13.19 2.44
CA LYS A 63 10.10 12.90 3.61
C LYS A 63 10.85 12.10 4.70
N GLY A 64 12.14 11.85 4.50
CA GLY A 64 13.00 11.17 5.48
C GLY A 64 12.80 9.66 5.58
N ALA A 65 12.29 9.01 4.52
CA ALA A 65 12.37 7.57 4.39
C ALA A 65 13.73 7.21 3.78
N ASP A 66 14.51 6.38 4.47
CA ASP A 66 15.89 6.06 4.06
C ASP A 66 16.00 4.76 3.24
N ASP A 67 14.98 3.90 3.22
CA ASP A 67 15.09 2.57 2.62
C ASP A 67 14.15 2.38 1.42
N GLU A 68 14.69 2.66 0.23
CA GLU A 68 14.14 2.20 -1.05
C GLU A 68 13.88 0.69 -1.06
N GLU A 69 14.69 -0.08 -0.33
CA GLU A 69 14.55 -1.53 -0.15
C GLU A 69 13.28 -1.89 0.64
N ASP A 70 12.91 -1.13 1.68
CA ASP A 70 11.68 -1.32 2.45
C ASP A 70 10.43 -0.98 1.62
N TYR A 71 10.51 0.07 0.79
CA TYR A 71 9.44 0.40 -0.16
C TYR A 71 9.26 -0.70 -1.20
N LEU A 72 10.34 -1.15 -1.83
CA LEU A 72 10.30 -2.20 -2.85
C LEU A 72 9.90 -3.56 -2.26
N ALA A 73 10.22 -3.84 -1.00
CA ALA A 73 9.76 -5.05 -0.30
C ALA A 73 8.24 -5.10 -0.10
N LEU A 74 7.55 -3.95 -0.14
CA LEU A 74 6.09 -3.89 -0.15
C LEU A 74 5.49 -4.21 -1.53
N PHE A 75 6.31 -4.25 -2.59
CA PHE A 75 5.85 -4.40 -3.97
C PHE A 75 6.70 -5.39 -4.77
N ASP A 76 6.26 -6.65 -4.84
CA ASP A 76 6.70 -7.54 -5.91
C ASP A 76 5.92 -7.18 -7.20
N ALA A 77 6.58 -7.23 -8.37
CA ALA A 77 6.10 -6.65 -9.63
C ALA A 77 4.74 -7.17 -10.19
N GLU A 78 4.09 -8.12 -9.50
CA GLU A 78 2.76 -8.67 -9.82
C GLU A 78 1.57 -7.87 -9.25
N HIS A 79 1.79 -6.80 -8.48
CA HIS A 79 0.74 -6.08 -7.72
C HIS A 79 0.23 -4.77 -8.36
N PHE A 80 0.53 -4.55 -9.64
CA PHE A 80 0.12 -3.34 -10.36
C PHE A 80 -1.20 -3.55 -11.09
N LEU A 81 -2.25 -2.86 -10.65
CA LEU A 81 -3.52 -2.82 -11.35
C LEU A 81 -3.52 -1.68 -12.38
N GLY A 82 -3.90 -2.00 -13.62
CA GLY A 82 -4.13 -1.01 -14.66
C GLY A 82 -5.39 -0.19 -14.38
N CYS A 83 -5.53 0.95 -15.05
CA CYS A 83 -6.68 1.86 -14.90
C CYS A 83 -8.05 1.17 -15.17
N SER A 84 -8.05 0.11 -15.99
CA SER A 84 -9.22 -0.75 -16.25
C SER A 84 -9.59 -1.67 -15.09
N ASP A 85 -8.61 -2.09 -14.29
CA ASP A 85 -8.79 -3.10 -13.24
C ASP A 85 -9.30 -2.44 -11.94
N ILE A 86 -8.93 -1.18 -11.71
CA ILE A 86 -9.42 -0.37 -10.58
C ILE A 86 -10.94 -0.12 -10.70
N LEU A 87 -11.46 0.11 -11.91
CA LEU A 87 -12.89 0.31 -12.14
C LEU A 87 -13.73 -0.94 -11.82
N GLY A 88 -13.15 -2.14 -11.92
CA GLY A 88 -13.82 -3.39 -11.54
C GLY A 88 -14.04 -3.49 -10.03
N ILE A 89 -13.07 -3.08 -9.22
CA ILE A 89 -13.17 -3.09 -7.75
C ILE A 89 -14.28 -2.16 -7.25
N TYR A 90 -14.40 -0.97 -7.85
CA TYR A 90 -15.49 -0.04 -7.52
C TYR A 90 -16.86 -0.46 -8.05
N ALA A 91 -16.92 -1.33 -9.06
CA ALA A 91 -18.18 -1.83 -9.61
C ALA A 91 -18.75 -3.00 -8.81
N ASP A 92 -17.89 -3.86 -8.22
CA ASP A 92 -18.31 -4.99 -7.39
C ASP A 92 -18.51 -4.62 -5.90
N GLY A 93 -17.92 -3.52 -5.45
CA GLY A 93 -18.16 -2.92 -4.13
C GLY A 93 -19.37 -2.00 -4.11
N GLY A 94 -20.58 -2.56 -4.19
CA GLY A 94 -21.83 -1.83 -4.05
C GLY A 94 -21.94 -1.06 -2.73
N PHE A 95 -22.47 0.16 -2.81
CA PHE A 95 -23.01 0.93 -1.67
C PHE A 95 -24.14 0.16 -0.96
#